data_AF-A0A935GPX4-F1
#
_entry.id   AF-A0A935GPX4-F1
#
_cell.length_a   1.000
_cell.length_b   1.000
_cell.length_c   1.000
_cell.angle_alpha   90.00
_cell.angle_beta   90.00
_cell.angle_gamma   90.00
#
_symmetry.space_group_name_H-M   'P 1'
#
loop_
_entity.id
_entity.type
_entity.pdbx_description
1 polymer ?
#
loop_
_entity_poly.entity_id
_entity_poly.type
_entity_poly.pdbx_seq_one_letter_code
_entity_poly.pdbx_strand_id
1 'polypeptide(L)' 'MGYAELISRLQVLPEDKQAEVFDFVEFLVQRNQALPEHTATLAQSSLAYWINNPVVVPGFKPMSRDEANAR' A
#
# COMPACT_ATOMS: atom_id res chain seq x y z
N MET A 1 -20.09 19.29 -0.04
CA MET A 1 -20.59 19.41 -1.42
C MET A 1 -21.45 18.18 -1.70
N GLY A 2 -22.71 18.39 -2.10
CA GLY A 2 -23.63 17.28 -2.39
C GLY A 2 -23.51 16.83 -3.84
N TYR A 3 -23.92 15.60 -4.15
CA TYR A 3 -23.90 15.03 -5.51
C TYR A 3 -24.61 15.91 -6.55
N ALA A 4 -25.69 16.59 -6.16
CA ALA A 4 -26.43 17.50 -7.04
C ALA A 4 -25.58 18.70 -7.52
N GLU A 5 -24.70 19.22 -6.67
CA GLU A 5 -23.82 20.35 -7.01
C GLU A 5 -22.64 19.89 -7.90
N LEU A 6 -22.22 18.63 -7.78
CA LEU A 6 -21.19 18.05 -8.64
C LEU A 6 -21.73 17.79 -10.05
N ILE A 7 -22.94 17.22 -10.15
CA ILE A 7 -23.60 16.94 -11.44
C ILE A 7 -23.83 18.23 -12.22
N SER A 8 -24.31 19.29 -11.55
CA SER A 8 -24.53 20.58 -12.23
C SER A 8 -23.24 21.20 -12.75
N ARG A 9 -22.12 21.05 -12.05
CA ARG A 9 -20.80 21.51 -12.52
C ARG A 9 -20.26 20.67 -13.68
N LEU A 10 -20.48 19.35 -13.65
CA LEU A 10 -20.07 18.46 -14.73
C LEU A 10 -20.77 18.79 -16.06
N GLN A 11 -22.07 19.10 -16.00
CA GLN A 11 -22.86 19.46 -17.19
C GLN A 11 -22.40 20.77 -17.87
N VAL A 12 -21.66 21.64 -17.17
CA VAL A 12 -21.11 22.88 -17.72
C VAL A 12 -19.81 22.63 -18.48
N LEU A 13 -19.13 21.51 -18.23
CA LEU A 13 -17.90 21.16 -18.92
C LEU A 13 -18.19 20.66 -20.34
N PRO A 14 -17.25 20.83 -21.29
CA PRO A 14 -17.36 20.17 -22.58
C PRO A 14 -17.21 18.64 -22.44
N GLU A 15 -17.73 17.89 -23.42
CA GLU A 15 -17.85 16.43 -23.36
C GLU A 15 -16.52 15.70 -23.12
N ASP A 16 -15.43 16.21 -23.69
CA ASP A 16 -14.07 15.69 -23.51
C ASP A 16 -13.64 15.71 -22.02
N LYS A 17 -13.96 16.80 -21.32
CA LYS A 17 -13.66 17.00 -19.91
C LYS A 17 -14.62 16.25 -19.00
N GLN A 18 -15.86 16.02 -19.44
CA GLN A 18 -16.76 15.13 -18.71
C GLN A 18 -16.24 13.68 -18.74
N ALA A 19 -15.80 13.20 -19.90
CA ALA A 19 -15.23 11.86 -20.07
C ALA A 19 -14.00 11.64 -19.16
N GLU A 20 -13.09 12.62 -19.09
CA GLU A 20 -11.91 12.55 -18.22
C GLU A 20 -12.28 12.36 -16.73
N VAL A 21 -13.37 13.00 -16.28
CA VAL A 21 -13.85 12.83 -14.90
C VAL A 21 -14.42 11.43 -14.67
N PHE A 22 -15.17 10.88 -15.63
CA PHE A 22 -15.68 9.52 -15.53
C PHE A 22 -14.54 8.49 -15.50
N ASP A 23 -13.54 8.64 -16.37
CA ASP A 23 -12.35 7.79 -16.38
C ASP A 23 -11.61 7.82 -15.03
N PHE A 24 -11.50 9.02 -14.42
CA PHE A 24 -10.90 9.16 -13.11
C PHE A 24 -11.70 8.48 -12.00
N VAL A 25 -13.04 8.58 -12.04
CA VAL A 25 -13.91 7.90 -11.08
C VAL A 25 -13.77 6.38 -11.21
N GLU A 26 -13.77 5.85 -12.44
CA GLU A 26 -13.56 4.42 -12.69
C GLU A 26 -12.19 3.95 -12.15
N PHE A 27 -11.13 4.72 -12.41
CA PHE A 27 -9.81 4.45 -11.86
C PHE A 27 -9.82 4.37 -10.32
N LEU A 28 -10.48 5.30 -9.64
CA LEU A 28 -10.58 5.30 -8.19
C LEU A 28 -11.36 4.10 -7.66
N VAL A 29 -12.43 3.70 -8.32
CA VAL A 29 -13.21 2.50 -7.98
C VAL A 29 -12.35 1.26 -8.10
N GLN A 30 -11.67 1.08 -9.24
CA GLN A 30 -10.79 -0.06 -9.47
C GLN A 30 -9.66 -0.13 -8.44
N ARG A 31 -9.01 1.01 -8.14
CA ARG A 31 -7.95 1.08 -7.14
C ARG A 31 -8.44 0.70 -5.74
N ASN A 32 -9.60 1.18 -5.33
CA ASN A 32 -10.12 0.89 -3.99
C ASN A 32 -10.65 -0.54 -3.86
N GLN A 33 -11.16 -1.13 -4.94
CA GLN A 33 -11.52 -2.56 -4.96
C GLN A 33 -10.29 -3.48 -4.97
N ALA A 34 -9.19 -3.02 -5.58
CA ALA A 34 -7.93 -3.76 -5.64
C ALA A 34 -7.09 -3.64 -4.36
N LEU A 35 -7.38 -2.67 -3.48
CA LEU A 35 -6.76 -2.60 -2.17
C LEU A 35 -7.41 -3.66 -1.27
N PRO A 36 -6.66 -4.67 -0.80
CA PRO A 36 -7.20 -5.61 0.18
C PRO A 36 -7.59 -4.82 1.45
N GLU A 37 -8.80 -5.06 1.96
CA GLU A 37 -9.32 -4.45 3.20
C GLU A 37 -8.38 -4.64 4.41
N HIS A 38 -7.52 -5.65 4.35
CA HIS A 38 -6.47 -5.85 5.33
C HIS A 38 -5.32 -4.88 5.09
N THR A 39 -5.37 -3.77 5.82
CA THR A 39 -4.21 -2.92 6.14
C THR A 39 -3.21 -3.71 7.00
N ALA A 40 -2.67 -4.79 6.45
CA ALA A 40 -1.62 -5.56 7.08
C ALA A 40 -0.37 -4.68 7.13
N THR A 41 -0.04 -4.18 8.30
CA THR A 41 1.21 -3.42 8.49
C THR A 41 2.40 -4.37 8.34
N LEU A 42 3.60 -3.84 8.08
CA LEU A 42 4.81 -4.66 8.05
C LEU A 42 5.01 -5.46 9.34
N ALA A 43 4.50 -4.97 10.47
CA ALA A 43 4.54 -5.66 11.75
C ALA A 43 3.71 -6.96 11.78
N GLN A 44 2.77 -7.12 10.86
CA GLN A 44 1.93 -8.32 10.70
C GLN A 44 2.43 -9.24 9.58
N SER A 45 3.57 -8.92 8.98
CA SER A 45 4.19 -9.76 7.93
C SER A 45 4.87 -11.01 8.51
N SER A 46 5.09 -12.00 7.65
CA SER A 46 5.90 -13.18 7.97
C SER A 46 7.33 -12.80 8.39
N LEU A 47 7.89 -11.73 7.81
CA LEU A 47 9.20 -11.22 8.21
C LEU A 47 9.20 -10.72 9.66
N ALA A 48 8.18 -9.95 10.05
CA ALA A 48 8.04 -9.47 11.43
C ALA A 48 7.87 -10.64 12.41
N TYR A 49 7.17 -11.71 12.03
CA TYR A 49 7.11 -12.93 12.82
C TYR A 49 8.50 -13.50 13.09
N TRP A 50 9.35 -13.65 12.06
CA TRP A 50 10.71 -14.19 12.20
C TRP A 50 11.65 -13.29 13.00
N ILE A 51 11.53 -11.96 12.86
CA ILE A 51 12.33 -11.01 13.65
C ILE A 51 12.01 -11.15 15.15
N ASN A 52 10.72 -11.29 15.49
CA ASN A 52 10.28 -11.44 16.88
C ASN A 52 10.45 -12.87 17.43
N ASN A 53 10.55 -13.87 16.55
CA ASN A 53 10.70 -15.28 16.89
C ASN A 53 11.90 -15.88 16.12
N PRO A 54 13.13 -15.45 16.43
CA PRO A 54 14.30 -15.92 15.71
C PRO A 54 14.54 -17.42 15.96
N VAL A 55 15.03 -18.12 14.93
CA VAL A 55 15.53 -19.49 15.11
C VAL A 55 16.79 -19.43 15.97
N VAL A 56 16.74 -20.05 17.15
CA VAL A 56 17.91 -20.18 18.02
C VAL A 56 18.61 -21.50 17.73
N VAL A 57 19.85 -21.43 17.26
CA VAL A 57 20.72 -22.61 17.11
C VAL A 57 21.59 -22.72 18.36
N PRO A 58 21.53 -23.84 19.11
CA PRO A 58 22.35 -24.02 20.31
C PRO A 58 23.84 -23.86 20.01
N GLY A 59 24.54 -23.04 20.81
CA GLY A 59 25.98 -22.80 20.67
C GLY A 59 26.37 -21.90 19.49
N PHE A 60 25.41 -21.39 18.71
CA PHE A 60 25.71 -20.41 17.68
C PHE A 60 26.08 -19.06 18.31
N LYS A 61 27.28 -18.57 18.01
CA LYS A 61 27.74 -17.23 18.38
C LYS A 61 27.84 -16.39 17.09
N PRO A 62 26.98 -15.38 16.90
CA PRO A 62 27.09 -14.52 15.73
C PRO A 62 28.43 -13.78 15.76
N MET A 63 29.08 -13.69 14.60
CA MET A 63 30.28 -12.89 14.44
C MET A 63 29.93 -11.40 14.57
N SER A 64 30.82 -10.63 15.16
CA SER A 64 30.69 -9.18 15.15
C SER A 64 30.94 -8.64 13.74
N ARG A 65 30.45 -7.42 13.49
CA ARG A 65 30.70 -6.72 12.22
C ARG A 65 32.20 -6.55 11.96
N ASP A 66 32.98 -6.24 13.00
CA ASP A 66 34.42 -6.05 12.88
C ASP A 66 35.14 -7.37 12.58
N GLU A 67 34.69 -8.47 13.20
CA GLU A 67 35.20 -9.83 12.92
C GLU A 67 34.89 -10.28 11.47
N ALA A 68 33.74 -9.90 10.92
CA ALA A 68 33.37 -10.22 9.56
C ALA A 68 34.18 -9.42 8.52
N ASN A 69 34.43 -8.13 8.79
CA ASN A 69 35.17 -7.24 7.89
C ASN A 69 36.70 -7.45 7.93
N ALA A 70 37.21 -8.19 8.92
CA ALA A 70 38.62 -8.55 9.03
C ALA A 70 39.01 -9.79 8.20
N ARG A 71 38.06 -10.38 7.45
CA ARG A 71 38.28 -11.47 6.49
C ARG A 71 38.38 -10.93 5.07
#